data_AF-I1C1L8-F1
#
_entry.id   AF-I1C1L8-F1
#
_cell.length_a   1.000
_cell.length_b   1.000
_cell.length_c   1.000
_cell.angle_alpha   90.00
_cell.angle_beta   90.00
_cell.angle_gamma   90.00
#
_symmetry.space_group_name_H-M   'P 1'
#
loop_
_entity.id
_entity.type
_entity.pdbx_description
1 polymer ?
#
loop_
_entity_poly.entity_id
_entity_poly.type
_entity_poly.pdbx_seq_one_letter_code
_entity_poly.pdbx_strand_id
1 'polypeptide(L)' 'MNRGLMIVIEGCDRAGKSTQCERLVNQLRQKGTAVELLKFPGYISI' A
#
# COMPACT_ATOMS: atom_id res chain seq x y z
N MET A 1 -22.06 -7.09 -0.51
CA MET A 1 -20.78 -7.28 0.19
C MET A 1 -19.68 -7.10 -0.84
N ASN A 2 -19.01 -5.93 -0.87
CA ASN A 2 -17.89 -5.73 -1.81
C ASN A 2 -16.61 -6.25 -1.16
N ARG A 3 -15.92 -7.16 -1.86
CA ARG A 3 -14.61 -7.66 -1.43
C ARG A 3 -13.56 -6.60 -1.76
N GLY A 4 -12.66 -6.35 -0.81
CA GLY A 4 -11.48 -5.51 -1.03
C GLY A 4 -10.34 -6.28 -1.71
N LEU A 5 -9.27 -5.56 -2.03
CA LEU A 5 -8.02 -6.13 -2.54
C LEU A 5 -6.90 -5.96 -1.51
N MET A 6 -6.09 -7.00 -1.32
CA MET A 6 -4.83 -6.93 -0.58
C MET A 6 -3.68 -7.05 -1.58
N ILE A 7 -2.87 -6.01 -1.67
CA ILE A 7 -1.74 -5.93 -2.61
C ILE A 7 -0.45 -5.99 -1.81
N VAL A 8 0.39 -7.00 -2.09
CA VAL A 8 1.71 -7.16 -1.49
C VAL A 8 2.77 -6.88 -2.54
N ILE A 9 3.77 -6.05 -2.20
CA ILE A 9 4.87 -5.68 -3.09
C ILE A 9 6.18 -6.26 -2.52
N GLU A 10 6.71 -7.27 -3.21
CA GLU A 10 7.92 -8.01 -2.83
C GLU A 10 9.13 -7.66 -3.72
N GLY A 11 10.33 -8.02 -3.26
CA GLY A 11 11.57 -7.84 -4.02
C GLY A 11 12.82 -7.70 -3.15
N CYS A 12 13.99 -7.71 -3.77
CA CYS A 12 15.28 -7.64 -3.09
C CYS A 12 15.48 -6.34 -2.28
N ASP A 13 16.48 -6.33 -1.40
CA ASP A 13 16.87 -5.14 -0.66
C ASP A 13 17.22 -3.98 -1.60
N ARG A 14 16.79 -2.78 -1.21
CA ARG A 14 16.96 -1.54 -1.98
C ARG A 14 16.31 -1.53 -3.38
N ALA A 15 15.42 -2.48 -3.71
CA ALA A 15 14.63 -2.48 -4.96
C ALA A 15 13.59 -1.34 -5.07
N GLY A 16 13.51 -0.43 -4.09
CA GLY A 16 12.60 0.73 -4.15
C GLY A 16 11.13 0.44 -3.81
N LYS A 17 10.83 -0.72 -3.21
CA LYS A 17 9.48 -1.16 -2.86
C LYS A 17 8.67 -0.09 -2.11
N SER A 18 9.22 0.51 -1.05
CA SER A 18 8.53 1.53 -0.26
C SER A 18 8.12 2.75 -1.08
N THR A 19 9.01 3.24 -1.95
CA THR A 19 8.72 4.37 -2.86
C THR A 19 7.62 4.01 -3.84
N GLN A 20 7.59 2.78 -4.35
CA GLN A 20 6.53 2.33 -5.24
C GLN A 20 5.18 2.19 -4.52
N CYS A 21 5.17 1.63 -3.31
CA CYS A 21 3.96 1.55 -2.49
C CYS A 21 3.35 2.95 -2.24
N GLU A 22 4.17 3.93 -1.86
CA GLU A 22 3.71 5.30 -1.60
C GLU A 22 3.15 5.97 -2.86
N ARG A 23 3.81 5.80 -4.02
CA ARG A 23 3.31 6.32 -5.31
C ARG A 23 1.97 5.70 -5.69
N LEU A 24 1.83 4.37 -5.55
CA LEU A 24 0.59 3.66 -5.85
C LEU A 24 -0.55 4.15 -4.96
N VAL A 25 -0.33 4.24 -3.65
CA VAL A 25 -1.32 4.72 -2.67
C VAL A 25 -1.76 6.15 -2.98
N ASN A 26 -0.81 7.04 -3.30
CA ASN A 26 -1.12 8.43 -3.67
C ASN A 26 -1.99 8.49 -4.93
N GLN A 27 -1.66 7.71 -5.97
CA GLN A 27 -2.46 7.65 -7.19
C GLN A 27 -3.87 7.11 -6.96
N LEU A 28 -4.01 6.06 -6.14
CA LEU A 28 -5.32 5.49 -5.80
C LEU A 28 -6.18 6.48 -4.99
N ARG A 29 -5.57 7.19 -4.03
CA ARG A 29 -6.25 8.26 -3.27
C ARG A 29 -6.70 9.41 -4.16
N GLN A 30 -5.86 9.85 -5.09
CA GLN A 30 -6.21 10.89 -6.07
C GLN A 30 -7.38 10.49 -6.96
N LYS A 31 -7.56 9.18 -7.20
CA LYS A 31 -8.71 8.63 -7.93
C LYS A 31 -9.95 8.40 -7.04
N GLY A 32 -9.92 8.82 -5.77
CA GLY A 32 -11.02 8.62 -4.82
C GLY A 32 -11.18 7.17 -4.34
N THR A 33 -10.18 6.31 -4.55
CA THR A 33 -10.22 4.93 -4.07
C THR A 33 -9.84 4.87 -2.59
N ALA A 34 -10.65 4.20 -1.77
CA ALA A 34 -10.32 3.89 -0.39
C ALA A 34 -9.12 2.93 -0.35
N VAL A 35 -8.01 3.37 0.23
CA VAL A 35 -6.76 2.61 0.29
C VAL A 35 -5.95 2.95 1.55
N GLU A 36 -5.40 1.91 2.15
CA GLU A 36 -4.52 1.99 3.32
C GLU A 36 -3.14 1.43 2.97
N LEU A 37 -2.09 2.10 3.47
CA LEU A 37 -0.72 1.65 3.33
C LEU A 37 -0.25 1.00 4.62
N LEU A 38 0.08 -0.28 4.56
CA LEU A 38 0.63 -1.03 5.68
C LEU A 38 2.15 -1.07 5.58
N LYS A 39 2.85 -0.56 6.60
CA LYS A 39 4.32 -0.61 6.71
C LYS A 39 4.70 -1.48 7.91
N PHE A 40 5.33 -2.62 7.68
CA PHE A 40 5.91 -3.42 8.76
C PHE A 40 7.13 -2.71 9.38
N PRO A 41 7.35 -2.73 10.71
CA PRO A 41 6.59 -3.44 11.76
C PRO A 41 5.41 -2.64 12.34
N GLY A 42 5.04 -1.50 11.74
CA GLY A 42 3.98 -0.62 12.25
C GLY A 42 2.64 -1.35 12.35
N TYR A 43 2.11 -1.42 13.57
CA TYR A 43 0.79 -1.99 13.84
C TYR A 43 -0.32 -1.05 13.36
N ILE A 44 -1.40 -1.63 12.82
CA ILE A 44 -2.66 -0.92 12.61
C ILE A 44 -3.29 -0.68 13.99
N SER A 45 -3.51 0.58 14.37
CA SER A 45 -4.54 0.87 15.37
C SER A 45 -5.89 0.79 14.67
N ILE A 46 -6.58 -0.32 14.88
CA ILE A 46 -7.98 -0.56 14.50
C ILE A 46 -8.92 0.17 15.44
#